data_AF-A0A7S1F9Z3-F1
#
_entry.id   AF-A0A7S1F9Z3-F1
#
_cell.length_a   1.000
_cell.length_b   1.000
_cell.length_c   1.000
_cell.angle_alpha   90.00
_cell.angle_beta   90.00
_cell.angle_gamma   90.00
#
_symmetry.space_group_name_H-M   'P 1'
#
loop_
_entity.id
_entity.type
_entity.pdbx_description
1 polymer ?
#
loop_
_entity_poly.entity_id
_entity_poly.type
_entity_poly.pdbx_seq_one_letter_code
_entity_poly.pdbx_strand_id
1 'polypeptide(L)'
;KLLDEERRVQDQRKSHFLSKEFVQAAPGPLFPHTWKDEFRIVFGRGSSVAKGGDKARGQNLKVSDVDGVALLKEKPSFDGKTEDGRHFRIYRRGALEARSIQLEGSEEEVGVVFEECPAAPPGPQ
;
A
#
# COMPACT_ATOMS: atom_id res chain seq x y z
N LYS A 1 -26.88 11.31 -8.19
CA LYS A 1 -26.21 12.13 -9.24
C LYS A 1 -24.89 11.41 -9.50
N LEU A 2 -24.68 10.89 -10.71
CA LEU A 2 -23.58 9.95 -10.99
C LEU A 2 -22.18 10.48 -10.63
N LEU A 3 -21.93 11.79 -10.80
CA LEU A 3 -20.65 12.43 -10.45
C LEU A 3 -20.37 12.43 -8.93
N ASP A 4 -21.40 12.57 -8.10
CA ASP A 4 -21.25 12.58 -6.64
C ASP A 4 -20.95 11.16 -6.12
N GLU A 5 -21.54 10.15 -6.77
CA GLU A 5 -21.30 8.73 -6.47
C GLU A 5 -19.88 8.31 -6.87
N GLU A 6 -19.42 8.72 -8.05
CA GLU A 6 -18.06 8.47 -8.52
C GLU A 6 -17.01 9.10 -7.58
N ARG A 7 -17.20 10.37 -7.22
CA ARG A 7 -16.33 11.07 -6.26
C ARG A 7 -16.27 10.35 -4.91
N ARG A 8 -17.42 9.87 -4.41
CA ARG A 8 -17.48 9.12 -3.17
C ARG A 8 -16.68 7.82 -3.23
N VAL A 9 -16.77 7.08 -4.33
CA VAL A 9 -16.00 5.84 -4.53
C VAL A 9 -14.50 6.15 -4.58
N GLN A 10 -14.12 7.22 -5.26
CA GLN A 10 -12.74 7.69 -5.36
C GLN A 10 -12.16 8.07 -3.98
N ASP A 11 -12.93 8.80 -3.16
CA ASP A 11 -12.53 9.19 -1.80
C ASP A 11 -12.42 7.96 -0.88
N GLN A 12 -13.36 7.01 -0.97
CA GLN A 12 -13.30 5.75 -0.24
C GLN A 12 -12.06 4.92 -0.62
N ARG A 13 -11.73 4.87 -1.91
CA ARG A 13 -10.55 4.16 -2.42
C ARG A 13 -9.26 4.78 -1.88
N LYS A 14 -9.13 6.11 -1.95
CA LYS A 14 -7.98 6.85 -1.39
C LYS A 14 -7.87 6.60 0.12
N SER A 15 -8.96 6.78 0.86
CA SER A 15 -8.97 6.57 2.31
C SER A 15 -8.59 5.14 2.69
N HIS A 16 -9.15 4.13 2.01
CA HIS A 16 -8.81 2.73 2.29
C HIS A 16 -7.34 2.44 1.98
N PHE A 17 -6.83 2.85 0.81
CA PHE A 17 -5.44 2.62 0.45
C PHE A 17 -4.44 3.26 1.43
N LEU A 18 -4.74 4.44 1.95
CA LEU A 18 -3.88 5.14 2.92
C LEU A 18 -4.08 4.66 4.37
N SER A 19 -4.94 3.67 4.59
CA SER A 19 -5.22 3.10 5.91
C SER A 19 -4.39 1.85 6.18
N LYS A 20 -4.21 1.48 7.45
CA LYS A 20 -3.44 0.26 7.82
C LYS A 20 -4.17 -1.02 7.43
N GLU A 21 -5.47 -0.92 7.20
CA GLU A 21 -6.41 -1.97 6.86
C GLU A 21 -6.25 -2.43 5.41
N PHE A 22 -5.66 -1.61 4.54
CA PHE A 22 -5.36 -2.04 3.18
C PHE A 22 -4.25 -3.09 3.19
N VAL A 23 -4.56 -4.24 2.59
CA VAL A 23 -3.66 -5.37 2.42
C VAL A 23 -3.51 -5.61 0.93
N GLN A 24 -2.28 -5.49 0.41
CA GLN A 24 -1.99 -5.68 -1.02
C GLN A 24 -2.54 -7.01 -1.57
N ALA A 25 -2.38 -8.12 -0.83
CA ALA A 25 -2.88 -9.43 -1.24
C ALA A 25 -4.42 -9.55 -1.23
N ALA A 26 -5.12 -8.60 -0.62
CA ALA A 26 -6.56 -8.57 -0.48
C ALA A 26 -7.07 -7.11 -0.47
N PRO A 27 -6.94 -6.38 -1.61
CA PRO A 27 -7.17 -4.93 -1.66
C PRO A 27 -8.64 -4.53 -1.44
N GLY A 28 -9.56 -5.48 -1.50
CA GLY A 28 -10.99 -5.27 -1.30
C GLY A 28 -11.75 -4.94 -2.59
N PRO A 29 -13.09 -4.77 -2.49
CA PRO A 29 -13.97 -4.59 -3.66
C PRO A 29 -13.87 -3.20 -4.30
N LEU A 30 -13.23 -2.23 -3.64
CA LEU A 30 -13.04 -0.87 -4.16
C LEU A 30 -11.98 -0.79 -5.27
N PHE A 31 -11.21 -1.86 -5.47
CA PHE A 31 -10.07 -1.90 -6.38
C PHE A 31 -10.29 -2.93 -7.49
N PRO A 32 -9.63 -2.77 -8.64
CA PRO A 32 -9.70 -3.74 -9.73
C PRO A 32 -9.40 -5.15 -9.23
N HIS A 33 -10.16 -6.13 -9.72
CA HIS A 33 -9.95 -7.52 -9.32
C HIS A 33 -8.55 -8.02 -9.70
N THR A 34 -7.97 -7.46 -10.77
CA THR A 34 -6.63 -7.76 -11.30
C THR A 34 -5.50 -7.38 -10.35
N TRP A 35 -5.78 -6.58 -9.30
CA TRP A 35 -4.79 -6.27 -8.26
C TRP A 35 -4.62 -7.40 -7.25
N LYS A 36 -5.55 -8.35 -7.20
CA LYS A 36 -5.35 -9.58 -6.42
C LYS A 36 -4.24 -10.35 -7.12
N ASP A 37 -3.08 -10.40 -6.48
CA ASP A 37 -1.92 -11.13 -6.97
C ASP A 37 -2.30 -12.61 -7.14
N GLU A 38 -2.62 -13.01 -8.37
CA GLU A 38 -2.72 -14.41 -8.77
C GLU A 38 -1.30 -14.96 -8.88
N PHE A 39 -0.66 -15.17 -7.72
CA PHE A 39 0.59 -15.89 -7.54
C PHE A 39 1.78 -15.40 -8.39
N ARG A 40 2.45 -14.32 -7.97
CA ARG A 40 3.85 -14.10 -8.37
C ARG A 40 4.84 -14.86 -7.47
N ILE A 41 4.97 -16.17 -7.68
CA ILE A 41 6.12 -16.94 -7.17
C ILE A 41 7.34 -16.54 -8.00
N VAL A 42 8.20 -15.67 -7.46
CA VAL A 42 9.56 -15.47 -7.98
C VAL A 42 10.53 -15.97 -6.93
N PHE A 43 11.05 -17.19 -7.14
CA PHE A 43 12.22 -17.68 -6.42
C PHE A 43 13.45 -16.89 -6.89
N GLY A 44 13.78 -15.84 -6.15
CA GLY A 44 15.02 -15.09 -6.27
C GLY A 44 15.29 -14.43 -4.91
N ARG A 45 16.44 -14.74 -4.30
CA ARG A 45 16.84 -14.34 -2.94
C ARG A 45 16.36 -12.94 -2.54
N GLY A 46 15.35 -12.84 -1.69
CA GLY A 46 14.91 -11.58 -1.08
C GLY A 46 13.41 -11.49 -0.85
N SER A 47 12.96 -12.05 0.26
CA SER A 47 11.63 -11.86 0.89
C SER A 47 10.40 -12.16 0.02
N SER A 48 10.02 -13.44 0.00
CA SER A 48 8.67 -13.87 -0.34
C SER A 48 7.72 -13.41 0.79
N VAL A 49 7.07 -12.25 0.65
CA VAL A 49 5.94 -11.91 1.52
C VAL A 49 4.78 -12.82 1.12
N ALA A 50 4.72 -13.99 1.75
CA ALA A 50 3.54 -14.85 1.70
C ALA A 50 2.32 -14.05 2.18
N LYS A 51 1.11 -14.46 1.79
CA LYS A 51 -0.19 -13.88 2.20
C LYS A 51 -0.33 -13.51 3.69
N GLY A 52 0.46 -14.12 4.58
CA GLY A 52 0.52 -13.78 6.01
C GLY A 52 1.42 -12.59 6.38
N GLY A 53 2.46 -12.30 5.60
CA GLY A 53 3.46 -11.28 5.89
C GLY A 53 2.92 -9.86 5.79
N ASP A 54 2.17 -9.52 4.73
CA ASP A 54 1.55 -8.18 4.61
C ASP A 54 0.47 -7.94 5.67
N LYS A 55 -0.30 -8.98 6.02
CA LYS A 55 -1.35 -8.89 7.05
C LYS A 55 -0.77 -8.72 8.45
N ALA A 56 0.34 -9.37 8.75
CA ALA A 56 1.07 -9.21 10.00
C ALA A 56 1.77 -7.84 10.06
N ARG A 57 2.33 -7.37 8.94
CA ARG A 57 2.94 -6.04 8.82
C ARG A 57 1.95 -4.91 9.09
N GLY A 58 0.77 -4.96 8.47
CA GLY A 58 -0.27 -3.94 8.63
C GLY A 58 -0.67 -3.69 10.10
N GLN A 59 -0.64 -4.73 10.94
CA GLN A 59 -1.02 -4.64 12.36
C GLN A 59 -0.03 -3.81 13.20
N ASN A 60 1.23 -3.73 12.78
CA ASN A 60 2.27 -3.02 13.53
C ASN A 60 2.71 -1.71 12.88
N LEU A 61 1.99 -1.24 11.85
CA LEU A 61 2.26 0.07 11.26
C LEU A 61 1.84 1.17 12.23
N LYS A 62 2.65 2.22 12.35
CA LYS A 62 2.31 3.50 13.00
C LYS A 62 2.52 4.62 12.01
N VAL A 63 1.65 5.63 12.02
CA VAL A 63 1.87 6.82 11.19
C VAL A 63 3.14 7.49 11.66
N SER A 64 3.99 7.88 10.71
CA SER A 64 5.27 8.54 10.95
C SER A 64 5.25 9.92 10.30
N ASP A 65 5.86 10.90 10.96
CA ASP A 65 5.99 12.28 10.45
C ASP A 65 7.22 12.45 9.52
N VAL A 66 7.93 11.36 9.21
CA VAL A 66 9.06 11.38 8.28
C VAL A 66 8.60 11.81 6.90
N ASP A 67 9.38 12.67 6.26
CA ASP A 67 9.16 13.05 4.87
C ASP A 67 9.34 11.84 3.93
N GLY A 68 8.23 11.38 3.37
CA GLY A 68 8.17 10.23 2.48
C GLY A 68 8.70 10.48 1.07
N VAL A 69 8.99 11.73 0.67
CA VAL A 69 9.44 12.06 -0.69
C VAL A 69 10.74 11.32 -1.03
N ALA A 70 11.63 11.12 -0.05
CA ALA A 70 12.86 10.37 -0.25
C ALA A 70 12.63 8.87 -0.55
N LEU A 71 11.48 8.29 -0.17
CA LEU A 71 11.12 6.91 -0.46
C LEU A 71 10.63 6.73 -1.91
N LEU A 72 10.14 7.78 -2.57
CA LEU A 72 9.68 7.71 -3.96
C LEU A 72 10.81 7.42 -4.95
N LYS A 73 12.07 7.59 -4.53
CA LYS A 73 13.26 7.21 -5.31
C LYS A 73 13.51 5.70 -5.35
N GLU A 74 12.89 4.96 -4.43
CA GLU A 74 12.99 3.51 -4.37
C GLU A 74 12.09 2.86 -5.42
N LYS A 75 12.35 1.59 -5.76
CA LYS A 75 11.42 0.81 -6.59
C LYS A 75 10.16 0.51 -5.77
N PRO A 76 8.94 0.79 -6.29
CA PRO A 76 7.72 0.46 -5.58
C PRO A 76 7.60 -1.06 -5.39
N SER A 77 7.29 -1.46 -4.17
CA SER A 77 6.94 -2.84 -3.81
C SER A 77 5.55 -3.24 -4.30
N PHE A 78 4.69 -2.25 -4.51
CA PHE A 78 3.38 -2.36 -5.13
C PHE A 78 3.16 -1.19 -6.08
N ASP A 79 2.69 -1.45 -7.29
CA ASP A 79 2.24 -0.45 -8.25
C ASP A 79 0.94 -0.96 -8.89
N GLY A 80 -0.17 -0.32 -8.53
CA GLY A 80 -1.50 -0.64 -9.03
C GLY A 80 -2.10 0.55 -9.76
N LYS A 81 -2.55 0.34 -11.00
CA LYS A 81 -3.33 1.32 -11.76
C LYS A 81 -4.81 0.93 -11.79
N THR A 82 -5.70 1.88 -11.57
CA THR A 82 -7.15 1.70 -11.72
C THR A 82 -7.61 2.04 -13.14
N GLU A 83 -8.82 1.63 -13.50
CA GLU A 83 -9.40 1.88 -14.83
C GLU A 83 -9.56 3.37 -15.13
N ASP A 84 -9.79 4.19 -14.09
CA ASP A 84 -9.86 5.66 -14.15
C ASP A 84 -8.48 6.34 -14.17
N GLY A 85 -7.42 5.59 -14.44
CA GLY A 85 -6.09 6.16 -14.68
C GLY A 85 -5.26 6.43 -13.42
N ARG A 86 -5.81 6.26 -12.21
CA ARG A 86 -5.09 6.54 -10.95
C ARG A 86 -4.08 5.45 -10.63
N HIS A 87 -2.89 5.88 -10.25
CA HIS A 87 -1.83 5.00 -9.77
C HIS A 87 -1.76 5.05 -8.25
N PHE A 88 -1.57 3.89 -7.64
CA PHE A 88 -1.42 3.70 -6.21
C PHE A 88 -0.15 2.89 -6.00
N ARG A 89 0.82 3.45 -5.26
CA ARG A 89 2.13 2.82 -5.07
C ARG A 89 2.49 2.69 -3.60
N ILE A 90 3.21 1.63 -3.27
CA ILE A 90 3.78 1.40 -1.94
C ILE A 90 5.28 1.25 -2.08
N TYR A 91 6.03 2.14 -1.43
CA TYR A 91 7.49 2.14 -1.34
C TYR A 91 7.90 1.67 0.04
N ARG A 92 8.96 0.86 0.10
CA ARG A 92 9.45 0.30 1.36
C ARG A 92 10.96 0.49 1.45
N ARG A 93 11.44 0.99 2.59
CA ARG A 93 12.87 1.08 2.92
C ARG A 93 13.08 0.82 4.40
N GLY A 94 13.65 -0.34 4.74
CA GLY A 94 13.77 -0.77 6.13
C GLY A 94 12.39 -0.90 6.79
N ALA A 95 12.21 -0.23 7.93
CA ALA A 95 10.93 -0.18 8.64
C ALA A 95 9.94 0.85 8.08
N LEU A 96 10.34 1.70 7.12
CA LEU A 96 9.45 2.72 6.56
C LEU A 96 8.67 2.18 5.36
N GLU A 97 7.39 2.55 5.31
CA GLU A 97 6.48 2.31 4.20
C GLU A 97 5.81 3.64 3.80
N ALA A 98 6.05 4.12 2.59
CA ALA A 98 5.34 5.27 2.04
C ALA A 98 4.27 4.79 1.06
N ARG A 99 3.07 5.34 1.17
CA ARG A 99 1.98 5.09 0.22
C ARG A 99 1.66 6.38 -0.52
N SER A 100 1.68 6.30 -1.84
CA SER A 100 1.45 7.44 -2.71
C SER A 100 0.32 7.18 -3.68
N ILE A 101 -0.24 8.29 -4.17
CA ILE A 101 -1.30 8.29 -5.17
C ILE A 101 -0.93 9.30 -6.24
N GLN A 102 -1.17 8.95 -7.50
CA GLN A 102 -0.99 9.84 -8.63
C GLN A 102 -2.26 9.79 -9.49
N LEU A 103 -2.84 10.96 -9.75
CA LEU A 103 -3.88 11.11 -10.75
C LEU A 103 -3.23 11.19 -12.13
N GLU A 104 -3.93 10.71 -13.16
CA GLU A 104 -3.42 10.80 -14.52
C GLU A 104 -3.15 12.26 -14.91
N GLY A 105 -1.93 12.54 -15.38
CA GLY A 105 -1.48 13.89 -15.71
C GLY A 105 -1.10 14.77 -14.51
N SER A 106 -1.13 14.26 -13.27
CA SER A 106 -0.66 14.98 -12.08
C SER A 106 0.69 14.47 -11.59
N GLU A 107 1.30 15.23 -10.69
CA GLU A 107 2.42 14.75 -9.90
C GLU A 107 1.96 13.67 -8.90
N GLU A 108 2.90 12.81 -8.52
CA GLU A 108 2.70 11.79 -7.49
C GLU A 108 2.78 12.42 -6.09
N GLU A 109 1.79 12.14 -5.25
CA GLU A 109 1.69 12.68 -3.89
C GLU A 109 1.83 11.56 -2.86
N VAL A 110 2.69 11.74 -1.86
CA VAL A 110 2.75 10.86 -0.68
C VAL A 110 1.53 11.14 0.20
N GLY A 111 0.63 10.17 0.32
CA GLY A 111 -0.57 10.31 1.14
C GLY A 111 -0.37 9.91 2.60
N VAL A 112 0.54 8.96 2.87
CA VAL A 112 0.90 8.56 4.24
C VAL A 112 2.26 7.88 4.28
N VAL A 113 2.98 8.07 5.38
CA VAL A 113 4.16 7.30 5.73
C VAL A 113 3.87 6.52 7.01
N PHE A 114 4.20 5.24 6.98
CA PHE A 114 4.15 4.36 8.13
C PHE A 114 5.55 3.92 8.53
N GLU A 115 5.71 3.67 9.82
CA GLU A 115 6.83 2.96 10.40
C GLU A 115 6.33 1.62 10.97
N GLU A 116 7.00 0.54 10.60
CA GLU A 116 6.76 -0.80 11.12
C GLU A 116 7.48 -0.95 12.46
N CYS A 117 6.70 -1.07 13.54
CA CYS A 117 7.24 -1.46 14.83
C CYS A 117 7.47 -2.99 14.85
N PRO A 118 8.64 -3.48 15.28
CA PRO A 118 8.83 -4.91 15.48
C PRO A 118 7.80 -5.41 16.50
N ALA A 119 7.15 -6.53 16.20
CA ALA A 119 6.37 -7.24 17.21
C ALA A 119 7.31 -7.62 18.37
N ALA A 120 6.87 -7.44 19.61
CA ALA A 120 7.64 -7.91 20.76
C ALA A 120 8.00 -9.38 20.56
N PRO A 121 9.25 -9.80 20.80
CA PRO A 121 9.62 -11.20 20.69
C PRO A 121 8.72 -12.02 21.60
N PRO A 122 8.26 -13.21 21.17
CA PRO A 122 7.53 -14.09 22.08
C PRO A 122 8.43 -14.35 23.29
N GLY A 123 7.95 -13.98 24.48
CA GLY A 123 8.68 -14.21 25.72
C GLY A 123 9.03 -15.69 25.88
N PRO A 124 10.10 -16.02 26.62
CA PRO A 124 10.48 -17.42 26.83
C PRO A 124 9.30 -18.19 27.45
N GLN A 125 8.94 -19.31 26.82
CA GLN A 125 8.00 -20.31 27.36
C GLN A 125 8.63 -21.06 28.52
#